data_AF-A0A2V7CAI1-F1
#
_entry.id   AF-A0A2V7CAI1-F1
#
_cell.length_a   1.000
_cell.length_b   1.000
_cell.length_c   1.000
_cell.angle_alpha   90.00
_cell.angle_beta   90.00
_cell.angle_gamma   90.00
#
_symmetry.space_group_name_H-M   'P 1'
#
loop_
_entity.id
_entity.type
_entity.pdbx_description
1 polymer ?
#
loop_
_entity_poly.entity_id
_entity_poly.type
_entity_poly.pdbx_seq_one_letter_code
_entity_poly.pdbx_strand_id
1 'polypeptide(L)'
;MASLDRAPGEGSHAEVQGARPEVSDFDAALTDCAMLDEEALGRPWSWRGRPLDVREALYLTLEDVQEAHARASAGQLPESRRILALAQRAFGDLRGLLSGLPADLLDRAPREGEWPVRETLRHMLWVERRYALSTRHAIDRADGEPIRLSEDRLPTLAQMDVGGEIGAVLARIGEAREETTRRLGDVVPAAMTRPSVWAGHEIDVRFRLHRFAVHIVEHTIQCEKALRALAWCPTEGRRIARRIAAALGEVEGLGAVTEAREVEARLAERLASVRV
;
A
#
# COMPACT_ATOMS: atom_id res chain seq x y z
N MET A 1 39.49 9.81 -53.15
CA MET A 1 39.96 11.07 -52.55
C MET A 1 38.76 11.81 -51.99
N ALA A 2 38.63 11.81 -50.66
CA ALA A 2 37.92 12.74 -49.73
C ALA A 2 36.51 13.30 -50.06
N SER A 3 35.63 13.69 -49.14
CA SER A 3 35.35 13.51 -47.70
C SER A 3 34.35 14.62 -47.32
N LEU A 4 33.34 14.32 -46.48
CA LEU A 4 32.48 15.23 -45.67
C LEU A 4 31.39 16.03 -46.45
N ASP A 5 30.16 16.27 -45.97
CA ASP A 5 29.77 16.52 -44.58
C ASP A 5 28.26 16.30 -44.27
N ARG A 6 28.03 15.85 -43.02
CA ARG A 6 26.88 15.82 -42.07
C ARG A 6 25.39 15.87 -42.47
N ALA A 7 24.66 14.94 -41.85
CA ALA A 7 23.22 14.90 -41.61
C ALA A 7 22.78 15.80 -40.42
N PRO A 8 21.52 16.27 -40.36
CA PRO A 8 20.97 16.90 -39.17
C PRO A 8 20.03 15.97 -38.37
N GLY A 9 20.32 15.85 -37.07
CA GLY A 9 19.30 15.95 -36.03
C GLY A 9 18.76 14.64 -35.45
N GLU A 10 19.58 13.92 -34.70
CA GLU A 10 19.11 13.01 -33.66
C GLU A 10 18.33 13.80 -32.60
N GLY A 11 17.03 13.51 -32.49
CA GLY A 11 16.21 13.97 -31.39
C GLY A 11 16.73 13.34 -30.10
N SER A 12 17.29 14.18 -29.23
CA SER A 12 17.66 13.84 -27.87
C SER A 12 16.43 13.26 -27.16
N HIS A 13 16.42 11.93 -26.99
CA HIS A 13 15.65 11.28 -25.96
C HIS A 13 16.23 11.76 -24.62
N ALA A 14 15.63 12.82 -24.08
CA ALA A 14 15.81 13.17 -22.69
C ALA A 14 15.27 11.98 -21.88
N GLU A 15 16.17 11.13 -21.41
CA GLU A 15 15.90 10.19 -20.33
C GLU A 15 15.32 10.99 -19.18
N VAL A 16 14.01 10.85 -18.97
CA VAL A 16 13.40 11.23 -17.70
C VAL A 16 13.94 10.23 -16.69
N GLN A 17 15.08 10.55 -16.10
CA GLN A 17 15.54 9.94 -14.86
C GLN A 17 14.50 10.31 -13.81
N GLY A 18 13.47 9.46 -13.69
CA GLY A 18 12.55 9.49 -12.57
C GLY A 18 13.38 9.39 -11.31
N ALA A 19 13.29 10.42 -10.46
CA ALA A 19 13.91 10.39 -9.14
C ALA A 19 13.54 9.06 -8.48
N ARG A 20 14.54 8.32 -7.98
CA ARG A 20 14.27 7.13 -7.16
C ARG A 20 13.36 7.61 -6.03
N PRO A 21 12.20 6.98 -5.79
CA PRO A 21 11.39 7.33 -4.64
C PRO A 21 12.26 7.16 -3.40
N GLU A 22 12.48 8.24 -2.66
CA GLU A 22 13.20 8.19 -1.38
C GLU A 22 12.40 7.28 -0.44
N VAL A 23 13.09 6.32 0.16
CA VAL A 23 12.49 5.44 1.17
C VAL A 23 12.16 6.32 2.37
N SER A 24 10.88 6.38 2.77
CA SER A 24 10.49 7.16 3.93
C SER A 24 11.14 6.60 5.21
N ASP A 25 11.39 7.45 6.22
CA ASP A 25 11.91 7.01 7.53
C ASP A 25 11.04 5.90 8.15
N PHE A 26 9.72 5.94 7.86
CA PHE A 26 8.80 4.90 8.28
C PHE A 26 9.02 3.56 7.55
N ASP A 27 9.29 3.56 6.24
CA ASP A 27 9.60 2.33 5.50
C ASP A 27 10.91 1.68 5.96
N ALA A 28 11.89 2.52 6.30
CA ALA A 28 13.13 2.07 6.93
C ALA A 28 12.84 1.45 8.30
N ALA A 29 12.07 2.13 9.16
CA ALA A 29 11.66 1.62 10.46
C ALA A 29 10.89 0.29 10.37
N LEU A 30 9.95 0.16 9.43
CA LEU A 30 9.22 -1.10 9.20
C LEU A 30 10.15 -2.23 8.76
N THR A 31 11.11 -1.92 7.87
CA THR A 31 12.13 -2.89 7.44
C THR A 31 12.97 -3.36 8.61
N ASP A 32 13.40 -2.43 9.46
CA ASP A 32 14.20 -2.71 10.64
C ASP A 32 13.45 -3.55 11.66
N CYS A 33 12.20 -3.20 11.99
CA CYS A 33 11.32 -4.02 12.83
C CYS A 33 11.19 -5.44 12.28
N ALA A 34 11.03 -5.55 10.97
CA ALA A 34 10.74 -6.81 10.31
C ALA A 34 11.93 -7.78 10.32
N MET A 35 13.14 -7.30 10.65
CA MET A 35 14.34 -8.11 10.82
C MET A 35 14.59 -8.53 12.27
N LEU A 36 13.84 -8.00 13.24
CA LEU A 36 13.99 -8.37 14.65
C LEU A 36 13.50 -9.80 14.89
N ASP A 37 14.41 -10.68 15.28
CA ASP A 37 14.13 -12.03 15.74
C ASP A 37 13.82 -12.06 17.26
N GLU A 38 13.60 -13.26 17.79
CA GLU A 38 13.21 -13.45 19.20
C GLU A 38 14.28 -12.94 20.17
N GLU A 39 15.57 -13.13 19.85
CA GLU A 39 16.69 -12.66 20.66
C GLU A 39 16.76 -11.13 20.66
N ALA A 40 16.69 -10.50 19.48
CA ALA A 40 16.68 -9.04 19.35
C ALA A 40 15.49 -8.41 20.07
N LEU A 41 14.31 -9.03 20.00
CA LEU A 41 13.11 -8.59 20.68
C LEU A 41 13.20 -8.72 22.21
N GLY A 42 13.97 -9.68 22.72
CA GLY A 42 14.19 -9.88 24.15
C GLY A 42 15.27 -8.99 24.77
N ARG A 43 15.95 -8.14 23.98
CA ARG A 43 16.98 -7.25 24.51
C ARG A 43 16.38 -6.23 25.49
N PRO A 44 17.11 -5.83 26.54
CA PRO A 44 16.65 -4.81 27.47
C PRO A 44 16.37 -3.50 26.75
N TRP A 45 15.22 -2.91 27.06
CA TRP A 45 14.85 -1.57 26.67
C TRP A 45 14.21 -0.86 27.87
N SER A 46 14.12 0.46 27.87
CA SER A 46 13.54 1.18 29.02
C SER A 46 12.43 2.12 28.60
N TRP A 47 11.36 2.11 29.36
CA TRP A 47 10.23 3.03 29.17
C TRP A 47 9.98 3.79 30.45
N ARG A 48 10.12 5.12 30.40
CA ARG A 48 9.92 6.02 31.56
C ARG A 48 10.71 5.56 32.80
N GLY A 49 11.95 5.11 32.58
CA GLY A 49 12.85 4.63 33.63
C GLY A 49 12.55 3.23 34.17
N ARG A 50 11.57 2.51 33.61
CA ARG A 50 11.29 1.11 33.96
C ARG A 50 11.90 0.16 32.94
N PRO A 51 12.52 -0.95 33.37
CA PRO A 51 13.05 -1.96 32.45
C PRO A 51 11.91 -2.72 31.79
N LEU A 52 11.97 -2.82 30.47
CA LEU A 52 11.13 -3.62 29.59
C LEU A 52 12.06 -4.29 28.55
N ASP A 53 11.49 -4.82 27.47
CA ASP A 53 12.24 -5.31 26.32
C ASP A 53 11.86 -4.56 25.04
N VAL A 54 12.57 -4.86 23.94
CA VAL A 54 12.33 -4.27 22.63
C VAL A 54 10.93 -4.61 22.09
N ARG A 55 10.43 -5.81 22.40
CA ARG A 55 9.08 -6.24 22.02
C ARG A 55 8.01 -5.32 22.59
N GLU A 56 8.12 -4.97 23.87
CA GLU A 56 7.24 -4.00 24.52
C GLU A 56 7.30 -2.62 23.85
N ALA A 57 8.46 -2.18 23.35
CA ALA A 57 8.55 -0.94 22.57
C ALA A 57 7.67 -0.96 21.30
N LEU A 58 7.58 -2.12 20.64
CA LEU A 58 6.71 -2.28 19.46
C LEU A 58 5.23 -2.35 19.86
N TYR A 59 4.88 -3.03 20.95
CA TYR A 59 3.50 -3.07 21.43
C TYR A 59 3.00 -1.71 21.94
N LEU A 60 3.83 -0.95 22.65
CA LEU A 60 3.51 0.44 23.01
C LEU A 60 3.33 1.32 21.77
N THR A 61 4.02 1.03 20.66
CA THR A 61 3.74 1.71 19.38
C THR A 61 2.39 1.32 18.84
N LEU A 62 2.02 0.04 18.88
CA LEU A 62 0.68 -0.38 18.49
C LEU A 62 -0.41 0.30 19.34
N GLU A 63 -0.19 0.47 20.64
CA GLU A 63 -1.08 1.23 21.53
C GLU A 63 -1.22 2.71 21.10
N ASP A 64 -0.11 3.38 20.76
CA ASP A 64 -0.15 4.75 20.23
C ASP A 64 -1.00 4.84 18.95
N VAL A 65 -0.88 3.86 18.05
CA VAL A 65 -1.72 3.80 16.83
C VAL A 65 -3.18 3.57 17.17
N GLN A 66 -3.49 2.68 18.11
CA GLN A 66 -4.85 2.40 18.54
C GLN A 66 -5.52 3.62 19.16
N GLU A 67 -4.77 4.41 19.93
CA GLU A 67 -5.25 5.68 20.47
C GLU A 67 -5.56 6.68 19.33
N ALA A 68 -4.66 6.84 18.37
CA ALA A 68 -4.88 7.69 17.19
C ALA A 68 -6.12 7.23 16.40
N HIS A 69 -6.28 5.92 16.20
CA HIS A 69 -7.45 5.34 15.53
C HIS A 69 -8.76 5.62 16.28
N ALA A 70 -8.77 5.45 17.61
CA ALA A 70 -9.96 5.72 18.42
C ALA A 70 -10.40 7.19 18.31
N ARG A 71 -9.44 8.12 18.29
CA ARG A 71 -9.73 9.55 18.09
C ARG A 71 -10.22 9.85 16.67
N ALA A 72 -9.53 9.34 15.65
CA ALA A 72 -9.89 9.56 14.25
C ALA A 72 -11.28 9.00 13.88
N SER A 73 -11.58 7.80 14.39
CA SER A 73 -12.85 7.11 14.12
C SER A 73 -14.06 7.73 14.83
N ALA A 74 -13.84 8.50 15.89
CA ALA A 74 -14.90 9.26 16.56
C ALA A 74 -15.37 10.49 15.75
N GLY A 75 -14.61 10.91 14.74
CA GLY A 75 -14.94 12.03 13.87
C GLY A 75 -16.14 11.75 12.93
N GLN A 76 -16.83 12.80 12.52
CA GLN A 76 -17.86 12.69 11.47
C GLN A 76 -17.19 12.62 10.10
N LEU A 77 -17.18 11.43 9.51
CA LEU A 77 -16.59 11.16 8.19
C LEU A 77 -17.64 10.62 7.20
N PRO A 78 -17.55 10.98 5.90
CA PRO A 78 -18.35 10.37 4.86
C PRO A 78 -18.25 8.84 4.90
N GLU A 79 -19.34 8.15 4.56
CA GLU A 79 -19.38 6.68 4.48
C GLU A 79 -18.25 6.14 3.59
N SER A 80 -18.04 6.77 2.43
CA SER A 80 -16.97 6.40 1.50
C SER A 80 -15.58 6.48 2.09
N ARG A 81 -15.28 7.49 2.92
CA ARG A 81 -13.96 7.60 3.58
C ARG A 81 -13.76 6.45 4.57
N ARG A 82 -14.77 6.13 5.37
CA ARG A 82 -14.70 4.98 6.30
C ARG A 82 -14.52 3.66 5.56
N ILE A 83 -15.16 3.48 4.40
CA ILE A 83 -14.97 2.29 3.56
C ILE A 83 -13.54 2.24 2.99
N LEU A 84 -13.03 3.36 2.46
CA LEU A 84 -11.69 3.41 1.89
C LEU A 84 -10.58 3.30 2.95
N ALA A 85 -10.85 3.67 4.20
CA ALA A 85 -9.94 3.41 5.32
C ALA A 85 -9.69 1.90 5.53
N LEU A 86 -10.67 1.03 5.27
CA LEU A 86 -10.46 -0.43 5.27
C LEU A 86 -9.47 -0.88 4.18
N ALA A 87 -9.47 -0.20 3.03
CA ALA A 87 -8.54 -0.49 1.95
C ALA A 87 -7.14 0.05 2.26
N GLN A 88 -7.02 1.21 2.91
CA GLN A 88 -5.72 1.72 3.37
C GLN A 88 -5.15 0.85 4.50
N ARG A 89 -6.00 0.35 5.41
CA ARG A 89 -5.64 -0.67 6.40
C ARG A 89 -5.11 -1.95 5.76
N ALA A 90 -5.78 -2.45 4.72
CA ALA A 90 -5.34 -3.63 3.97
C ALA A 90 -4.00 -3.37 3.25
N PHE A 91 -3.79 -2.15 2.74
CA PHE A 91 -2.51 -1.77 2.15
C PHE A 91 -1.39 -1.71 3.19
N GLY A 92 -1.64 -1.16 4.40
CA GLY A 92 -0.69 -1.19 5.49
C GLY A 92 -0.29 -2.61 5.91
N ASP A 93 -1.25 -3.54 5.87
CA ASP A 93 -1.00 -4.97 6.10
C ASP A 93 -0.08 -5.60 5.03
N LEU A 94 -0.33 -5.32 3.75
CA LEU A 94 0.54 -5.70 2.63
C LEU A 94 1.93 -5.09 2.77
N ARG A 95 2.01 -3.79 3.10
CA ARG A 95 3.26 -3.06 3.28
C ARG A 95 4.09 -3.73 4.37
N GLY A 96 3.52 -3.97 5.56
CA GLY A 96 4.22 -4.65 6.64
C GLY A 96 4.60 -6.11 6.33
N LEU A 97 3.82 -6.82 5.51
CA LEU A 97 4.20 -8.15 5.02
C LEU A 97 5.46 -8.09 4.15
N LEU A 98 5.57 -7.10 3.25
CA LEU A 98 6.54 -7.07 2.16
C LEU A 98 7.72 -6.10 2.38
N SER A 99 7.68 -5.22 3.38
CA SER A 99 8.79 -4.29 3.67
C SER A 99 10.12 -5.05 3.83
N GLY A 100 11.16 -4.59 3.13
CA GLY A 100 12.48 -5.22 3.14
C GLY A 100 12.56 -6.62 2.50
N LEU A 101 11.55 -7.05 1.73
CA LEU A 101 11.62 -8.33 1.02
C LEU A 101 12.82 -8.36 0.06
N PRO A 102 13.68 -9.40 0.14
CA PRO A 102 14.79 -9.59 -0.79
C PRO A 102 14.36 -9.64 -2.26
N ALA A 103 15.17 -9.07 -3.15
CA ALA A 103 14.88 -9.00 -4.58
C ALA A 103 14.73 -10.39 -5.22
N ASP A 104 15.47 -11.39 -4.75
CA ASP A 104 15.39 -12.75 -5.27
C ASP A 104 14.04 -13.42 -4.96
N LEU A 105 13.40 -13.10 -3.84
CA LEU A 105 12.06 -13.60 -3.49
C LEU A 105 10.95 -12.85 -4.22
N LEU A 106 11.17 -11.59 -4.57
CA LEU A 106 10.20 -10.76 -5.29
C LEU A 106 9.89 -11.32 -6.69
N ASP A 107 10.92 -11.84 -7.36
CA ASP A 107 10.87 -12.31 -8.75
C ASP A 107 10.79 -13.83 -8.91
N ARG A 108 11.02 -14.60 -7.84
CA ARG A 108 10.97 -16.06 -7.90
C ARG A 108 9.52 -16.55 -7.90
N ALA A 109 9.18 -17.39 -8.88
CA ALA A 109 7.91 -18.10 -8.88
C ALA A 109 7.86 -19.10 -7.70
N PRO A 110 6.79 -19.13 -6.90
CA PRO A 110 6.68 -20.04 -5.76
C PRO A 110 6.51 -21.50 -6.17
N ARG A 111 5.84 -21.75 -7.30
CA ARG A 111 5.69 -23.05 -7.98
C ARG A 111 5.58 -22.83 -9.47
N GLU A 112 5.69 -23.92 -10.24
CA GLU A 112 5.44 -23.89 -11.68
C GLU A 112 4.02 -23.37 -11.97
N GLY A 113 3.93 -22.38 -12.86
CA GLY A 113 2.67 -21.74 -13.25
C GLY A 113 2.08 -20.74 -12.24
N GLU A 114 2.63 -20.62 -11.03
CA GLU A 114 2.20 -19.63 -10.04
C GLU A 114 2.93 -18.28 -10.24
N TRP A 115 2.23 -17.19 -9.95
CA TRP A 115 2.76 -15.84 -10.07
C TRP A 115 3.82 -15.52 -9.02
N PRO A 116 4.96 -14.91 -9.40
CA PRO A 116 5.84 -14.23 -8.45
C PRO A 116 5.10 -13.11 -7.69
N VAL A 117 5.68 -12.68 -6.58
CA VAL A 117 5.15 -11.54 -5.80
C VAL A 117 5.06 -10.30 -6.67
N ARG A 118 6.06 -10.02 -7.52
CA ARG A 118 6.05 -8.84 -8.42
C ARG A 118 4.85 -8.84 -9.37
N GLU A 119 4.51 -9.99 -9.94
CA GLU A 119 3.36 -10.11 -10.84
C GLU A 119 2.05 -9.87 -10.09
N THR A 120 1.94 -10.40 -8.88
CA THR A 120 0.78 -10.17 -8.00
C THR A 120 0.62 -8.68 -7.70
N LEU A 121 1.71 -7.97 -7.38
CA LEU A 121 1.71 -6.52 -7.14
C LEU A 121 1.38 -5.71 -8.41
N ARG A 122 1.83 -6.16 -9.59
CA ARG A 122 1.44 -5.55 -10.88
C ARG A 122 -0.07 -5.61 -11.08
N HIS A 123 -0.65 -6.79 -10.85
CA HIS A 123 -2.08 -6.99 -10.93
C HIS A 123 -2.84 -6.10 -9.92
N MET A 124 -2.35 -6.02 -8.68
CA MET A 124 -2.92 -5.13 -7.65
C MET A 124 -2.95 -3.67 -8.08
N LEU A 125 -1.82 -3.13 -8.54
CA LEU A 125 -1.72 -1.75 -9.00
C LEU A 125 -2.65 -1.48 -10.20
N TRP A 126 -2.75 -2.45 -11.12
CA TRP A 126 -3.64 -2.37 -12.26
C TRP A 126 -5.12 -2.29 -11.85
N VAL A 127 -5.56 -3.18 -10.96
CA VAL A 127 -6.95 -3.19 -10.47
C VAL A 127 -7.27 -1.93 -9.67
N GLU A 128 -6.37 -1.48 -8.80
CA GLU A 128 -6.51 -0.24 -8.03
C GLU A 128 -6.87 0.93 -8.95
N ARG A 129 -6.06 1.18 -9.98
CA ARG A 129 -6.27 2.27 -10.93
C ARG A 129 -7.55 2.11 -11.76
N ARG A 130 -7.85 0.88 -12.21
CA ARG A 130 -9.08 0.61 -12.99
C ARG A 130 -10.33 0.79 -12.16
N TYR A 131 -10.32 0.32 -10.91
CA TYR A 131 -11.43 0.47 -10.00
C TYR A 131 -11.66 1.94 -9.66
N ALA A 132 -10.60 2.73 -9.46
CA ALA A 132 -10.73 4.16 -9.22
C ALA A 132 -11.45 4.87 -10.36
N LEU A 133 -11.03 4.64 -11.61
CA LEU A 133 -11.64 5.26 -12.79
C LEU A 133 -13.08 4.79 -13.04
N SER A 134 -13.34 3.48 -12.94
CA SER A 134 -14.68 2.94 -13.15
C SER A 134 -15.67 3.40 -12.08
N THR A 135 -15.23 3.49 -10.81
CA THR A 135 -16.07 3.97 -9.71
C THR A 135 -16.36 5.45 -9.88
N ARG A 136 -15.33 6.23 -10.26
CA ARG A 136 -15.50 7.66 -10.55
C ARG A 136 -16.47 7.90 -11.71
N HIS A 137 -16.36 7.12 -12.78
CA HIS A 137 -17.30 7.17 -13.89
C HIS A 137 -18.73 6.90 -13.43
N ALA A 138 -18.96 5.87 -12.62
CA ALA A 138 -20.29 5.56 -12.09
C ALA A 138 -20.88 6.71 -11.26
N ILE A 139 -20.03 7.44 -10.52
CA ILE A 139 -20.41 8.62 -9.73
C ILE A 139 -20.78 9.80 -10.63
N ASP A 140 -19.92 10.12 -11.60
CA ASP A 140 -19.99 11.38 -12.35
C ASP A 140 -20.88 11.32 -13.60
N ARG A 141 -21.08 10.13 -14.18
CA ARG A 141 -21.80 9.97 -15.45
C ARG A 141 -23.21 10.55 -15.39
N ALA A 142 -23.73 11.07 -16.49
CA ALA A 142 -25.16 11.38 -16.60
C ALA A 142 -26.00 10.09 -16.67
N ASP A 143 -27.30 10.17 -16.38
CA ASP A 143 -28.15 8.97 -16.31
C ASP A 143 -28.35 8.30 -17.68
N GLY A 144 -28.28 9.06 -18.77
CA GLY A 144 -28.31 8.54 -20.14
C GLY A 144 -26.97 8.01 -20.66
N GLU A 145 -25.89 8.17 -19.92
CA GLU A 145 -24.57 7.67 -20.32
C GLU A 145 -24.38 6.20 -19.96
N PRO A 146 -23.55 5.45 -20.71
CA PRO A 146 -23.28 4.05 -20.43
C PRO A 146 -22.76 3.82 -18.99
N ILE A 147 -23.27 2.78 -18.34
CA ILE A 147 -22.83 2.39 -16.98
C ILE A 147 -21.35 1.99 -16.97
N ARG A 148 -20.91 1.25 -18.00
CA ARG A 148 -19.51 0.82 -18.13
C ARG A 148 -18.68 1.92 -18.78
N LEU A 149 -17.57 2.27 -18.13
CA LEU A 149 -16.52 3.05 -18.75
C LEU A 149 -15.91 2.24 -19.90
N SER A 150 -15.69 2.90 -21.03
CA SER A 150 -15.09 2.26 -22.21
C SER A 150 -13.66 1.79 -21.93
N GLU A 151 -13.28 0.64 -22.48
CA GLU A 151 -11.99 -0.03 -22.19
C GLU A 151 -10.77 0.77 -22.65
N ASP A 152 -10.91 1.57 -23.71
CA ASP A 152 -9.86 2.49 -24.20
C ASP A 152 -9.52 3.61 -23.20
N ARG A 153 -10.41 3.90 -22.26
CA ARG A 153 -10.19 4.88 -21.19
C ARG A 153 -9.61 4.27 -19.91
N LEU A 154 -9.47 2.95 -19.86
CA LEU A 154 -8.94 2.23 -18.69
C LEU A 154 -7.46 1.89 -18.91
N PRO A 155 -6.64 1.89 -17.84
CA PRO A 155 -5.26 1.49 -17.96
C PRO A 155 -5.14 -0.01 -18.30
N THR A 156 -4.08 -0.33 -19.03
CA THR A 156 -3.69 -1.69 -19.37
C THR A 156 -2.61 -2.19 -18.42
N LEU A 157 -2.46 -3.52 -18.31
CA LEU A 157 -1.42 -4.13 -17.47
C LEU A 157 0.00 -3.68 -17.88
N ALA A 158 0.23 -3.47 -19.18
CA ALA A 158 1.53 -3.03 -19.71
C ALA A 158 1.96 -1.64 -19.19
N GLN A 159 1.02 -0.81 -18.73
CA GLN A 159 1.30 0.51 -18.17
C GLN A 159 1.67 0.46 -16.68
N MET A 160 1.57 -0.69 -16.02
CA MET A 160 1.88 -0.82 -14.60
C MET A 160 3.37 -1.06 -14.40
N ASP A 161 4.08 0.03 -14.14
CA ASP A 161 5.47 -0.04 -13.69
C ASP A 161 5.53 -0.59 -12.25
N VAL A 162 6.11 -1.79 -12.14
CA VAL A 162 6.47 -2.41 -10.87
C VAL A 162 7.96 -2.79 -10.86
N GLY A 163 8.79 -2.01 -11.55
CA GLY A 163 10.23 -2.16 -11.55
C GLY A 163 10.89 -1.68 -10.25
N GLY A 164 12.11 -2.18 -10.01
CA GLY A 164 12.92 -1.84 -8.84
C GLY A 164 12.70 -2.75 -7.63
N GLU A 165 13.23 -2.32 -6.49
CA GLU A 165 13.09 -3.02 -5.21
C GLU A 165 11.67 -2.90 -4.66
N ILE A 166 11.34 -3.77 -3.69
CA ILE A 166 10.00 -3.86 -3.12
C ILE A 166 9.48 -2.52 -2.56
N GLY A 167 10.35 -1.72 -1.95
CA GLY A 167 9.98 -0.40 -1.42
C GLY A 167 9.44 0.53 -2.51
N ALA A 168 10.08 0.54 -3.68
CA ALA A 168 9.62 1.36 -4.81
C ALA A 168 8.29 0.85 -5.38
N VAL A 169 8.04 -0.46 -5.37
CA VAL A 169 6.75 -1.03 -5.83
C VAL A 169 5.63 -0.67 -4.84
N LEU A 170 5.89 -0.79 -3.53
CA LEU A 170 4.94 -0.40 -2.48
C LEU A 170 4.64 1.10 -2.53
N ALA A 171 5.64 1.96 -2.75
CA ALA A 171 5.44 3.40 -2.89
C ALA A 171 4.47 3.73 -4.03
N ARG A 172 4.63 3.12 -5.22
CA ARG A 172 3.71 3.32 -6.36
C ARG A 172 2.28 2.86 -6.08
N ILE A 173 2.12 1.77 -5.32
CA ILE A 173 0.79 1.31 -4.87
C ILE A 173 0.22 2.31 -3.86
N GLY A 174 1.02 2.78 -2.90
CA GLY A 174 0.64 3.82 -1.94
C GLY A 174 0.16 5.10 -2.62
N GLU A 175 0.90 5.61 -3.60
CA GLU A 175 0.50 6.78 -4.40
C GLU A 175 -0.84 6.55 -5.11
N ALA A 176 -1.05 5.37 -5.68
CA ALA A 176 -2.33 5.02 -6.31
C ALA A 176 -3.47 4.95 -5.28
N ARG A 177 -3.22 4.42 -4.08
CA ARG A 177 -4.18 4.38 -2.96
C ARG A 177 -4.56 5.78 -2.48
N GLU A 178 -3.58 6.66 -2.34
CA GLU A 178 -3.79 8.06 -1.96
C GLU A 178 -4.61 8.80 -3.01
N GLU A 179 -4.31 8.61 -4.29
CA GLU A 179 -5.08 9.19 -5.40
C GLU A 179 -6.53 8.69 -5.41
N THR A 180 -6.75 7.38 -5.22
CA THR A 180 -8.09 6.80 -5.08
C THR A 180 -8.84 7.42 -3.92
N THR A 181 -8.20 7.55 -2.76
CA THR A 181 -8.81 8.13 -1.55
C THR A 181 -9.15 9.61 -1.77
N ARG A 182 -8.29 10.37 -2.44
CA ARG A 182 -8.56 11.77 -2.80
C ARG A 182 -9.76 11.91 -3.74
N ARG A 183 -9.93 10.99 -4.69
CA ARG A 183 -11.01 11.03 -5.68
C ARG A 183 -12.36 10.54 -5.16
N LEU A 184 -12.33 9.58 -4.24
CA LEU A 184 -13.50 8.78 -3.83
C LEU A 184 -13.77 8.84 -2.32
N GLY A 185 -13.01 9.62 -1.54
CA GLY A 185 -13.18 9.73 -0.10
C GLY A 185 -14.43 10.49 0.33
N ASP A 186 -14.90 11.43 -0.50
CA ASP A 186 -16.00 12.36 -0.20
C ASP A 186 -17.25 12.12 -1.06
N VAL A 187 -17.60 10.85 -1.32
CA VAL A 187 -18.79 10.51 -2.10
C VAL A 187 -20.03 10.82 -1.29
N VAL A 188 -20.92 11.65 -1.84
CA VAL A 188 -22.19 12.00 -1.21
C VAL A 188 -23.12 10.78 -1.12
N PRO A 189 -23.99 10.68 -0.10
CA PRO A 189 -24.84 9.51 0.10
C PRO A 189 -25.67 9.10 -1.11
N ALA A 190 -26.22 10.05 -1.86
CA ALA A 190 -27.01 9.78 -3.07
C ALA A 190 -26.19 9.14 -4.20
N ALA A 191 -24.88 9.42 -4.26
CA ALA A 191 -23.99 8.84 -5.26
C ALA A 191 -23.55 7.41 -4.90
N MET A 192 -23.65 7.01 -3.62
CA MET A 192 -23.26 5.67 -3.15
C MET A 192 -24.11 4.55 -3.77
N THR A 193 -25.34 4.85 -4.19
CA THR A 193 -26.27 3.90 -4.81
C THR A 193 -26.29 3.98 -6.34
N ARG A 194 -25.41 4.78 -6.97
CA ARG A 194 -25.38 4.87 -8.43
C ARG A 194 -24.98 3.51 -9.04
N PRO A 195 -25.65 3.07 -10.12
CA PRO A 195 -25.34 1.80 -10.76
C PRO A 195 -23.93 1.75 -11.34
N SER A 196 -23.27 0.61 -11.16
CA SER A 196 -21.99 0.22 -11.73
C SER A 196 -22.04 -1.26 -12.15
N VAL A 197 -20.93 -1.79 -12.67
CA VAL A 197 -20.79 -3.21 -13.03
C VAL A 197 -19.47 -3.72 -12.50
N TRP A 198 -19.45 -4.92 -11.92
CA TRP A 198 -18.24 -5.64 -11.52
C TRP A 198 -18.32 -7.09 -11.98
N ALA A 199 -17.31 -7.54 -12.73
CA ALA A 199 -17.26 -8.91 -13.27
C ALA A 199 -18.55 -9.37 -13.98
N GLY A 200 -19.22 -8.45 -14.68
CA GLY A 200 -20.50 -8.73 -15.36
C GLY A 200 -21.74 -8.56 -14.49
N HIS A 201 -21.60 -8.46 -13.17
CA HIS A 201 -22.71 -8.27 -12.23
C HIS A 201 -23.07 -6.79 -12.06
N GLU A 202 -24.37 -6.50 -12.03
CA GLU A 202 -24.90 -5.19 -11.63
C GLU A 202 -24.74 -4.99 -10.12
N ILE A 203 -24.17 -3.85 -9.77
CA ILE A 203 -23.76 -3.49 -8.41
C ILE A 203 -23.83 -1.97 -8.27
N ASP A 204 -23.63 -1.43 -7.06
CA ASP A 204 -23.59 0.01 -6.82
C ASP A 204 -22.18 0.53 -6.48
N VAL A 205 -22.04 1.85 -6.40
CA VAL A 205 -20.79 2.50 -6.00
C VAL A 205 -20.32 2.03 -4.62
N ARG A 206 -21.21 1.83 -3.66
CA ARG A 206 -20.87 1.32 -2.33
C ARG A 206 -20.19 -0.04 -2.41
N PHE A 207 -20.74 -0.98 -3.16
CA PHE A 207 -20.13 -2.29 -3.40
C PHE A 207 -18.73 -2.14 -4.02
N ARG A 208 -18.59 -1.29 -5.03
CA ARG A 208 -17.30 -0.99 -5.67
C ARG A 208 -16.26 -0.47 -4.68
N LEU A 209 -16.63 0.43 -3.77
CA LEU A 209 -15.71 0.96 -2.75
C LEU A 209 -15.20 -0.15 -1.82
N HIS A 210 -16.04 -1.11 -1.44
CA HIS A 210 -15.59 -2.26 -0.63
C HIS A 210 -14.67 -3.21 -1.39
N ARG A 211 -14.76 -3.27 -2.73
CA ARG A 211 -13.90 -4.16 -3.54
C ARG A 211 -12.42 -3.81 -3.43
N PHE A 212 -12.05 -2.56 -3.17
CA PHE A 212 -10.65 -2.18 -2.98
C PHE A 212 -10.01 -2.94 -1.81
N ALA A 213 -10.65 -2.93 -0.63
CA ALA A 213 -10.10 -3.60 0.55
C ALA A 213 -10.02 -5.11 0.35
N VAL A 214 -11.09 -5.72 -0.16
CA VAL A 214 -11.14 -7.17 -0.37
C VAL A 214 -10.09 -7.63 -1.38
N HIS A 215 -9.89 -6.87 -2.46
CA HIS A 215 -8.89 -7.19 -3.49
C HIS A 215 -7.46 -7.13 -2.93
N ILE A 216 -7.15 -6.12 -2.12
CA ILE A 216 -5.83 -6.02 -1.46
C ILE A 216 -5.63 -7.18 -0.49
N VAL A 217 -6.63 -7.54 0.31
CA VAL A 217 -6.55 -8.69 1.23
C VAL A 217 -6.35 -10.00 0.49
N GLU A 218 -7.11 -10.24 -0.58
CA GLU A 218 -7.02 -11.43 -1.43
C GLU A 218 -5.59 -11.63 -1.95
N HIS A 219 -4.99 -10.57 -2.50
CA HIS A 219 -3.64 -10.66 -3.05
C HIS A 219 -2.53 -10.57 -1.99
N THR A 220 -2.80 -9.99 -0.81
CA THR A 220 -1.90 -10.13 0.35
C THR A 220 -1.81 -11.59 0.78
N ILE A 221 -2.95 -12.30 0.85
CA ILE A 221 -2.98 -13.75 1.13
C ILE A 221 -2.24 -14.54 0.04
N GLN A 222 -2.38 -14.15 -1.23
CA GLN A 222 -1.63 -14.77 -2.32
C GLN A 222 -0.10 -14.58 -2.13
N CYS A 223 0.35 -13.37 -1.81
CA CYS A 223 1.75 -13.09 -1.49
C CYS A 223 2.25 -13.94 -0.30
N GLU A 224 1.47 -14.07 0.77
CA GLU A 224 1.84 -14.93 1.91
C GLU A 224 2.01 -16.39 1.52
N LYS A 225 1.09 -16.92 0.69
CA LYS A 225 1.17 -18.30 0.19
C LYS A 225 2.42 -18.51 -0.66
N ALA A 226 2.75 -17.53 -1.51
CA ALA A 226 3.95 -17.55 -2.33
C ALA A 226 5.22 -17.56 -1.45
N LEU A 227 5.33 -16.65 -0.49
CA LEU A 227 6.47 -16.56 0.42
C LEU A 227 6.65 -17.82 1.27
N ARG A 228 5.55 -18.40 1.76
CA ARG A 228 5.58 -19.68 2.46
C ARG A 228 6.07 -20.83 1.58
N ALA A 229 5.64 -20.88 0.32
CA ALA A 229 6.11 -21.89 -0.63
C ALA A 229 7.61 -21.77 -0.92
N LEU A 230 8.14 -20.55 -0.84
CA LEU A 230 9.57 -20.23 -0.94
C LEU A 230 10.34 -20.44 0.39
N ALA A 231 9.71 -21.07 1.39
CA ALA A 231 10.27 -21.31 2.73
C ALA A 231 10.68 -20.02 3.47
N TRP A 232 10.10 -18.88 3.10
CA TRP A 232 10.32 -17.63 3.80
C TRP A 232 9.37 -17.51 5.00
N CYS A 233 9.95 -17.44 6.19
CA CYS A 233 9.22 -17.39 7.45
C CYS A 233 9.31 -15.98 8.07
N PRO A 234 8.18 -15.33 8.39
CA PRO A 234 8.21 -14.03 9.04
C PRO A 234 8.67 -14.17 10.49
N THR A 235 9.60 -13.32 10.90
CA THR A 235 10.00 -13.12 12.30
C THR A 235 8.81 -12.63 13.15
N GLU A 236 8.93 -12.72 14.47
CA GLU A 236 7.95 -12.09 15.37
C GLU A 236 7.91 -10.56 15.15
N GLY A 237 9.07 -9.91 14.97
CA GLY A 237 9.15 -8.47 14.72
C GLY A 237 8.37 -8.06 13.48
N ARG A 238 8.44 -8.84 12.38
CA ARG A 238 7.63 -8.61 11.18
C ARG A 238 6.14 -8.76 11.44
N ARG A 239 5.73 -9.74 12.25
CA ARG A 239 4.31 -9.94 12.59
C ARG A 239 3.77 -8.75 13.37
N ILE A 240 4.54 -8.19 14.29
CA ILE A 240 4.14 -7.00 15.06
C ILE A 240 4.13 -5.75 14.16
N ALA A 241 5.20 -5.53 13.37
CA ALA A 241 5.31 -4.41 12.42
C ALA A 241 4.13 -4.38 11.44
N ARG A 242 3.70 -5.56 10.97
CA ARG A 242 2.50 -5.70 10.12
C ARG A 242 1.22 -5.24 10.81
N ARG A 243 1.04 -5.50 12.10
CA ARG A 243 -0.12 -4.99 12.87
C ARG A 243 -0.08 -3.48 13.02
N ILE A 244 1.09 -2.93 13.31
CA ILE A 244 1.33 -1.48 13.41
C ILE A 244 1.03 -0.80 12.07
N ALA A 245 1.63 -1.26 10.97
CA ALA A 245 1.45 -0.70 9.64
C ALA A 245 -0.01 -0.76 9.17
N ALA A 246 -0.71 -1.87 9.44
CA ALA A 246 -2.11 -2.00 9.10
C ALA A 246 -3.00 -1.01 9.88
N ALA A 247 -2.77 -0.87 11.18
CA ALA A 247 -3.52 0.09 12.01
C ALA A 247 -3.20 1.55 11.61
N LEU A 248 -1.94 1.85 11.29
CA LEU A 248 -1.53 3.18 10.79
C LEU A 248 -2.22 3.50 9.47
N GLY A 249 -2.26 2.54 8.54
CA GLY A 249 -2.98 2.72 7.30
C GLY A 249 -4.46 3.05 7.53
N GLU A 250 -5.10 2.48 8.54
CA GLU A 250 -6.48 2.85 8.87
C GLU A 250 -6.59 4.29 9.37
N VAL A 251 -5.69 4.73 10.25
CA VAL A 251 -5.61 6.12 10.75
C VAL A 251 -5.42 7.10 9.58
N GLU A 252 -4.48 6.84 8.69
CA GLU A 252 -4.25 7.60 7.46
C GLU A 252 -5.51 7.65 6.58
N GLY A 253 -6.14 6.50 6.37
CA GLY A 253 -7.34 6.37 5.54
C GLY A 253 -8.57 7.11 6.09
N LEU A 254 -8.64 7.27 7.41
CA LEU A 254 -9.63 8.12 8.07
C LEU A 254 -9.32 9.62 7.92
N GLY A 255 -8.14 9.99 7.43
CA GLY A 255 -7.70 11.36 7.19
C GLY A 255 -6.83 11.96 8.29
N ALA A 256 -6.51 11.20 9.34
CA ALA A 256 -5.68 11.63 10.47
C ALA A 256 -4.18 11.47 10.15
N VAL A 257 -3.74 12.09 9.06
CA VAL A 257 -2.38 11.93 8.50
C VAL A 257 -1.32 12.47 9.46
N THR A 258 -1.57 13.60 10.13
CA THR A 258 -0.63 14.19 11.09
C THR A 258 -0.38 13.25 12.27
N GLU A 259 -1.44 12.70 12.84
CA GLU A 259 -1.38 11.74 13.93
C GLU A 259 -0.68 10.44 13.51
N ALA A 260 -0.92 9.97 12.29
CA ALA A 260 -0.19 8.84 11.72
C ALA A 260 1.32 9.13 11.67
N ARG A 261 1.74 10.29 11.13
CA ARG A 261 3.16 10.69 11.06
C ARG A 261 3.82 10.82 12.44
N GLU A 262 3.10 11.31 13.44
CA GLU A 262 3.61 11.36 14.82
C GLU A 262 3.88 9.98 15.41
N VAL A 263 3.05 8.99 15.06
CA VAL A 263 3.27 7.61 15.52
C VAL A 263 4.38 6.92 14.71
N GLU A 264 4.48 7.18 13.40
CA GLU A 264 5.61 6.74 12.58
C GLU A 264 6.96 7.25 13.12
N ALA A 265 7.03 8.53 13.49
CA ALA A 265 8.22 9.13 14.10
C ALA A 265 8.57 8.45 15.44
N ARG A 266 7.57 8.21 16.30
CA ARG A 266 7.76 7.47 17.56
C ARG A 266 8.28 6.04 17.35
N LEU A 267 7.82 5.35 16.29
CA LEU A 267 8.36 4.03 15.95
C LEU A 267 9.86 4.13 15.60
N ALA A 268 10.22 5.08 14.73
CA ALA A 268 11.61 5.28 14.33
C ALA A 268 12.51 5.64 15.53
N GLU A 269 12.06 6.52 16.42
CA GLU A 269 12.75 6.87 17.66
C GLU A 269 12.96 5.66 18.57
N ARG A 270 11.91 4.85 18.78
CA ARG A 270 12.01 3.63 19.59
C ARG A 270 13.01 2.65 19.00
N LEU A 271 12.99 2.42 17.69
CA LEU A 271 13.97 1.53 17.05
C LEU A 271 15.40 2.07 17.12
N ALA A 272 15.59 3.38 16.96
CA ALA A 272 16.90 3.99 17.12
C ALA A 272 17.45 3.76 18.53
N SER A 273 16.60 3.79 19.56
CA SER A 273 17.00 3.53 20.96
C SER A 273 17.36 2.07 21.26
N VAL A 274 17.07 1.14 20.34
CA VAL A 274 17.35 -0.31 20.47
C VAL A 274 18.67 -0.71 19.80
N ARG A 275 19.18 0.14 18.90
CA ARG A 275 20.41 -0.11 18.13
C ARG A 275 21.70 0.24 18.89
N VAL A 276 21.58 0.80 20.10
CA VAL A 276 22.69 1.24 20.96
C VAL A 276 23.06 0.15 21.96
#